data_AF-A0A1V2N735-F1
#
_entry.id   AF-A0A1V2N735-F1
#
_cell.length_a   1.000
_cell.length_b   1.000
_cell.length_c   1.000
_cell.angle_alpha   90.00
_cell.angle_beta   90.00
_cell.angle_gamma   90.00
#
_symmetry.space_group_name_H-M   'P 1'
#
loop_
_entity.id
_entity.type
_entity.pdbx_description
1 polymer ?
#
loop_
_entity_poly.entity_id
_entity_poly.type
_entity_poly.pdbx_seq_one_letter_code
_entity_poly.pdbx_strand_id
1 'polypeptide(L)'
;SEKGLERALRYEAQFLPQPNALCSLLRKAKPTDLLSCAEVLIEVEYYTKLMIHHQRWYYRLSDTPIDDALYDLIERRLNALEQKHPKLFPKDHPIHGVGY
;
A
#
# COMPACT_ATOMS: atom_id res chain seq x y z
N SER A 1 25.90 7.11 -0.06
CA SER A 1 26.44 5.78 -0.40
C SER A 1 25.29 4.78 -0.40
N GLU A 2 25.40 3.72 -1.18
CA GLU A 2 24.41 2.62 -1.25
C GLU A 2 24.06 2.06 0.15
N LYS A 3 25.07 1.88 1.01
CA LYS A 3 24.91 1.48 2.42
C LYS A 3 24.06 2.44 3.27
N GLY A 4 24.10 3.75 2.96
CA GLY A 4 23.30 4.75 3.67
C GLY A 4 21.81 4.66 3.31
N LEU A 5 21.52 4.38 2.03
CA LEU A 5 20.16 4.20 1.53
C LEU A 5 19.54 2.92 2.09
N GLU A 6 20.28 1.80 2.06
CA GLU A 6 19.83 0.54 2.62
C GLU A 6 19.45 0.68 4.11
N ARG A 7 20.29 1.37 4.90
CA ARG A 7 20.00 1.61 6.31
C ARG A 7 18.73 2.44 6.54
N ALA A 8 18.49 3.46 5.72
CA ALA A 8 17.29 4.28 5.81
C ALA A 8 16.03 3.47 5.46
N LEU A 9 16.09 2.66 4.41
CA LEU A 9 15.00 1.77 4.00
C LEU A 9 14.70 0.70 5.07
N ARG A 10 15.73 0.09 5.66
CA ARG A 10 15.59 -0.85 6.79
C ARG A 10 14.97 -0.19 8.03
N TYR A 11 15.30 1.07 8.30
CA TYR A 11 14.71 1.83 9.41
C TYR A 11 13.23 2.15 9.16
N GLU A 12 12.89 2.60 7.95
CA GLU A 12 11.50 2.89 7.55
C GLU A 12 10.59 1.66 7.71
N ALA A 13 11.07 0.46 7.36
CA ALA A 13 10.27 -0.75 7.47
C ALA A 13 9.94 -1.20 8.89
N GLN A 14 10.64 -0.69 9.91
CA GLN A 14 10.27 -0.93 11.31
C GLN A 14 8.90 -0.34 11.64
N PHE A 15 8.45 0.66 10.87
CA PHE A 15 7.16 1.32 11.02
C PHE A 15 6.08 0.74 10.10
N LEU A 16 6.43 -0.14 9.17
CA LEU A 16 5.47 -0.82 8.31
C LEU A 16 4.71 -1.89 9.13
N PRO A 17 3.42 -2.13 8.81
CA PRO A 17 2.67 -3.18 9.48
C PRO A 17 3.29 -4.54 9.18
N GLN A 18 3.30 -5.40 10.20
CA GLN A 18 3.70 -6.79 10.00
C GLN A 18 2.74 -7.48 9.03
N PRO A 19 3.19 -8.40 8.15
CA PRO A 19 2.35 -9.02 7.13
C PRO A 19 1.10 -9.68 7.70
N ASN A 20 1.24 -10.40 8.83
CA ASN A 20 0.11 -11.04 9.51
C ASN A 20 -0.92 -10.01 10.03
N ALA A 21 -0.45 -8.86 10.51
CA ALA A 21 -1.32 -7.81 11.01
C ALA A 21 -2.10 -7.17 9.86
N LEU A 22 -1.42 -6.88 8.75
CA LEU A 22 -2.04 -6.33 7.54
C LEU A 22 -3.02 -7.32 6.91
N CYS A 23 -2.67 -8.61 6.81
CA CYS A 23 -3.56 -9.65 6.30
C CYS A 23 -4.81 -9.80 7.19
N SER A 24 -4.65 -9.75 8.52
CA SER A 24 -5.78 -9.71 9.45
C SER A 24 -6.65 -8.46 9.26
N LEU A 25 -6.04 -7.30 9.03
CA LEU A 25 -6.76 -6.04 8.80
C LEU A 25 -7.59 -6.11 7.51
N LEU A 26 -7.00 -6.55 6.40
CA LEU A 26 -7.70 -6.73 5.11
C LEU A 26 -8.85 -7.73 5.22
N ARG A 27 -8.67 -8.83 5.95
CA ARG A 27 -9.73 -9.84 6.16
C ARG A 27 -10.91 -9.29 6.97
N LYS A 28 -10.64 -8.40 7.93
CA LYS A 28 -11.66 -7.78 8.79
C LYS A 28 -12.23 -6.49 8.20
N ALA A 29 -11.66 -6.01 7.09
CA ALA A 29 -12.08 -4.76 6.49
C ALA A 29 -13.52 -4.88 5.98
N LYS A 30 -14.29 -3.82 6.16
CA LYS A 30 -15.66 -3.77 5.63
C LYS A 30 -15.62 -3.88 4.10
N PRO A 31 -16.68 -4.43 3.49
CA PRO A 31 -16.89 -4.30 2.05
C PRO A 31 -16.82 -2.82 1.65
N THR A 32 -16.22 -2.54 0.49
CA THR A 32 -16.01 -1.15 0.04
C THR A 32 -17.32 -0.37 -0.16
N ASP A 33 -18.45 -1.07 -0.35
CA ASP A 33 -19.81 -0.47 -0.40
C ASP A 33 -20.31 0.07 0.94
N LEU A 34 -19.74 -0.40 2.06
CA LEU A 34 -20.22 -0.10 3.40
C LEU A 34 -19.29 0.88 4.15
N LEU A 35 -18.31 1.45 3.46
CA LEU A 35 -17.40 2.44 4.02
C LEU A 35 -18.04 3.83 4.00
N SER A 36 -17.92 4.53 5.12
CA SER A 36 -18.17 5.97 5.17
C SER A 36 -17.11 6.74 4.38
N CYS A 37 -17.40 7.98 3.99
CA CYS A 37 -16.43 8.84 3.29
C CYS A 37 -15.10 8.97 4.06
N ALA A 38 -15.16 9.06 5.39
CA ALA A 38 -13.96 9.14 6.22
C ALA A 38 -13.13 7.84 6.16
N GLU A 39 -13.79 6.68 6.24
CA GLU A 39 -13.11 5.38 6.14
C GLU A 39 -12.48 5.18 4.75
N VAL A 40 -13.17 5.59 3.68
CA VAL A 40 -12.62 5.57 2.32
C VAL A 40 -11.32 6.38 2.25
N LEU A 41 -11.34 7.63 2.73
CA LEU A 41 -10.15 8.49 2.71
C LEU A 41 -8.98 7.87 3.49
N ILE A 42 -9.25 7.34 4.69
CA ILE A 42 -8.26 6.68 5.52
C ILE A 42 -7.66 5.47 4.79
N GLU A 43 -8.49 4.63 4.19
CA GLU A 43 -8.01 3.45 3.48
C GLU A 43 -7.20 3.79 2.22
N VAL A 44 -7.68 4.75 1.42
CA VAL A 44 -6.94 5.21 0.23
C VAL A 44 -5.57 5.73 0.64
N GLU A 45 -5.49 6.60 1.64
CA GLU A 45 -4.21 7.15 2.09
C GLU A 45 -3.28 6.06 2.65
N TYR A 46 -3.81 5.19 3.51
CA TYR A 46 -3.03 4.15 4.17
C TYR A 46 -2.44 3.14 3.18
N TYR A 47 -3.28 2.58 2.31
CA TYR A 47 -2.86 1.56 1.36
C TYR A 47 -1.98 2.13 0.25
N THR A 48 -2.24 3.36 -0.21
CA THR A 48 -1.39 4.02 -1.21
C THR A 48 0.03 4.21 -0.69
N LYS A 49 0.19 4.73 0.54
CA LYS A 49 1.52 4.87 1.16
C LYS A 49 2.22 3.53 1.23
N LEU A 50 1.51 2.50 1.71
CA LEU A 50 2.06 1.17 1.85
C LEU A 50 2.54 0.60 0.50
N MET A 51 1.76 0.71 -0.57
CA MET A 51 2.18 0.27 -1.91
C MET A 51 3.44 1.03 -2.39
N ILE A 52 3.52 2.34 -2.18
CA ILE A 52 4.70 3.14 -2.55
C ILE A 52 5.94 2.68 -1.77
N HIS A 53 5.81 2.42 -0.47
CA HIS A 53 6.92 1.92 0.34
C HIS A 53 7.37 0.54 -0.15
N HIS A 54 6.42 -0.34 -0.50
CA HIS A 54 6.72 -1.65 -1.05
C HIS A 54 7.44 -1.60 -2.39
N GLN A 55 6.97 -0.78 -3.33
CA GLN A 55 7.64 -0.59 -4.62
C GLN A 55 9.07 -0.09 -4.43
N ARG A 56 9.28 0.91 -3.55
CA ARG A 56 10.62 1.43 -3.21
C ARG A 56 11.55 0.34 -2.68
N TRP A 57 11.04 -0.54 -1.84
CA TRP A 57 11.81 -1.66 -1.28
C TRP A 57 12.11 -2.72 -2.32
N TYR A 58 11.08 -3.21 -3.03
CA TYR A 58 11.20 -4.23 -4.06
C TYR A 58 12.29 -3.87 -5.09
N TYR A 59 12.23 -2.66 -5.64
CA TYR A 59 13.17 -2.23 -6.69
C TYR A 59 14.58 -1.91 -6.19
N ARG A 60 14.78 -1.64 -4.88
CA ARG A 60 16.08 -1.17 -4.36
C ARG A 60 16.82 -2.17 -3.50
N LEU A 61 16.10 -3.03 -2.78
CA LEU A 61 16.68 -3.98 -1.84
C LEU A 61 16.53 -5.43 -2.30
N SER A 62 15.66 -5.72 -3.27
CA SER A 62 15.29 -7.10 -3.65
C SER A 62 14.85 -7.96 -2.45
N ASP A 63 14.37 -7.30 -1.40
CA ASP A 63 13.86 -7.87 -0.15
C ASP A 63 12.52 -7.19 0.09
N THR A 64 11.44 -7.95 0.26
CA THR A 64 10.09 -7.42 0.49
C THR A 64 9.43 -8.09 1.69
N PRO A 65 8.94 -7.33 2.68
CA PRO A 65 8.39 -7.88 3.90
C PRO A 65 6.96 -8.34 3.67
N ILE A 66 6.28 -7.77 2.67
CA ILE A 66 5.00 -8.23 2.15
C ILE A 66 5.27 -9.10 0.94
N ASP A 67 4.65 -10.28 0.92
CA ASP A 67 4.67 -11.15 -0.24
C ASP A 67 3.76 -10.63 -1.37
N ASP A 68 4.00 -11.11 -2.59
CA ASP A 68 3.24 -10.67 -3.77
C ASP A 68 1.72 -10.89 -3.60
N ALA A 69 1.31 -11.96 -2.91
CA ALA A 69 -0.10 -12.26 -2.68
C ALA A 69 -0.80 -11.20 -1.82
N LEU A 70 -0.13 -10.70 -0.79
CA LEU A 70 -0.66 -9.65 0.08
C LEU A 70 -0.58 -8.27 -0.60
N TYR A 71 0.41 -8.03 -1.45
CA TYR A 71 0.44 -6.85 -2.33
C TYR A 71 -0.79 -6.82 -3.28
N ASP A 72 -1.07 -7.94 -3.96
CA ASP A 72 -2.23 -8.09 -4.85
C ASP A 72 -3.56 -7.82 -4.13
N LEU A 73 -3.69 -8.23 -2.86
CA LEU A 73 -4.91 -7.98 -2.07
C LEU A 73 -5.13 -6.48 -1.83
N ILE A 74 -4.05 -5.73 -1.58
CA ILE A 74 -4.11 -4.29 -1.38
C ILE A 74 -4.44 -3.59 -2.69
N GLU A 75 -3.79 -3.97 -3.77
CA GLU A 75 -4.05 -3.42 -5.10
C GLU A 75 -5.51 -3.64 -5.51
N ARG A 76 -6.04 -4.86 -5.36
CA ARG A 76 -7.46 -5.14 -5.63
C ARG A 76 -8.40 -4.28 -4.80
N ARG A 77 -8.05 -4.01 -3.53
CA ARG A 77 -8.85 -3.16 -2.66
C ARG A 77 -8.83 -1.70 -3.12
N LEU A 78 -7.68 -1.16 -3.49
CA LEU A 78 -7.56 0.19 -4.03
C LEU A 78 -8.29 0.34 -5.36
N ASN A 79 -8.19 -0.64 -6.27
CA ASN A 79 -8.93 -0.65 -7.53
C ASN A 79 -10.45 -0.63 -7.30
N ALA A 80 -10.94 -1.39 -6.30
CA ALA A 80 -12.36 -1.36 -5.93
C ALA A 80 -12.80 -0.01 -5.34
N LEU A 81 -11.91 0.68 -4.60
CA LEU A 81 -12.16 2.03 -4.10
C LEU A 81 -12.13 3.07 -5.23
N GLU A 82 -11.22 2.93 -6.18
CA GLU A 82 -11.11 3.81 -7.35
C GLU A 82 -12.37 3.78 -8.21
N GLN A 83 -12.88 2.58 -8.52
CA GLN A 83 -14.11 2.42 -9.30
C GLN A 83 -15.30 3.15 -8.66
N LYS A 84 -15.36 3.20 -7.33
CA LYS A 84 -16.45 3.83 -6.57
C LYS A 84 -16.22 5.31 -6.30
N HIS A 85 -14.97 5.71 -6.12
CA HIS A 85 -14.57 7.05 -5.73
C HIS A 85 -13.50 7.62 -6.68
N PRO A 86 -13.77 7.70 -8.00
CA PRO A 86 -12.74 8.08 -8.99
C PRO A 86 -12.13 9.46 -8.74
N LYS A 87 -12.85 10.35 -8.04
CA LYS A 87 -12.34 11.68 -7.66
C LYS A 87 -11.14 11.63 -6.69
N LEU A 88 -10.97 10.53 -5.95
CA LEU A 88 -9.84 10.33 -5.03
C LEU A 88 -8.60 9.80 -5.74
N PHE A 89 -8.73 9.38 -6.99
CA PHE A 89 -7.68 8.77 -7.79
C PHE A 89 -7.51 9.59 -9.08
N PRO A 90 -6.90 10.78 -8.99
CA PRO A 90 -6.58 11.54 -10.18
C PRO A 90 -5.64 10.75 -11.10
N LYS A 91 -5.53 11.19 -12.36
CA LYS A 91 -4.74 10.46 -13.38
C LYS A 91 -3.28 10.20 -12.95
N ASP A 92 -2.69 11.12 -12.20
CA ASP A 92 -1.33 11.07 -11.65
C ASP A 92 -1.26 10.46 -10.23
N HIS A 93 -2.32 9.82 -9.76
CA HIS A 93 -2.33 9.16 -8.45
C HIS A 93 -1.21 8.13 -8.36
N PRO A 94 -0.48 8.04 -7.22
CA PRO A 94 0.74 7.22 -7.13
C PRO A 94 0.55 5.73 -7.46
N ILE A 95 -0.64 5.17 -7.25
CA ILE A 95 -0.91 3.76 -7.54
C ILE A 95 -0.89 3.45 -9.04
N HIS A 96 -1.05 4.45 -9.90
CA HIS A 96 -0.94 4.29 -11.36
C HIS A 96 0.52 4.28 -11.82
N GLY A 97 1.45 4.65 -10.93
CA GLY A 97 2.88 4.53 -11.18
C GLY A 97 3.35 3.09 -11.01
N VAL A 98 4.03 2.57 -12.02
CA VAL A 98 4.75 1.29 -11.94
C VAL A 98 6.25 1.61 -11.90
N GLY A 99 6.97 1.08 -10.91
CA GLY A 99 8.40 1.31 -10.76
C GLY A 99 8.75 2.39 -9.73
N TYR A 100 10.06 2.60 -9.56
CA TYR A 100 10.62 3.79 -8.91
C TYR A 100 11.60 4.48 -9.85
#